data_AF-A0AAD7XJN1-F1
#
_entry.id   AF-A0AAD7XJN1-F1
#
_cell.length_a   1.000
_cell.length_b   1.000
_cell.length_c   1.000
_cell.angle_alpha   90.00
_cell.angle_beta   90.00
_cell.angle_gamma   90.00
#
_symmetry.space_group_name_H-M   'P 1'
#
loop_
_entity.id
_entity.type
_entity.pdbx_description
1 polymer ?
#
loop_
_entity_poly.entity_id
_entity_poly.type
_entity_poly.pdbx_seq_one_letter_code
_entity_poly.pdbx_strand_id
1 'polypeptide(L)'
;MMWRGKERPISTLVLLRHGQSAWNRKPTFSGWCDVALTSRGRREAREAGELLAKRGYGDMSMAFTSELQRAYETCHIVVEALGGRASVVRDQRFNERHYGALQGLAKDDPGLISEYGERRVSEWRRSLHSRPPALTPEHPHYREGAPLTESLADARTRVLKGFEDIVAPELFREGAKILLVAHSNTLRALISHFDEVPEKDIPGLHVPNSVPISYDFDRDHRFLRPKLGTTTTAVGSHARWLLSEENQAKILEALQPGGLLARALFDAWDADNSRTLDAVEIQNGLHMVEHDVALAAIARRIVRKIHFSPQDGSGGGGTCSRDDFDACAAEVMAELQTEKRRAASPKLLFSKK
;
A
#
# COMPACT_ATOMS: atom_id res chain seq x y z
N MET A 1 -2.47 -35.11 13.69
CA MET A 1 -3.01 -34.26 12.60
C MET A 1 -1.82 -33.88 11.72
N MET A 2 -1.81 -34.35 10.47
CA MET A 2 -0.65 -34.27 9.58
C MET A 2 -0.32 -32.81 9.24
N TRP A 3 0.96 -32.45 9.39
CA TRP A 3 1.53 -31.20 8.89
C TRP A 3 1.47 -31.25 7.35
N ARG A 4 0.47 -30.62 6.72
CA ARG A 4 0.44 -30.44 5.27
C ARG A 4 1.62 -29.53 4.91
N GLY A 5 2.54 -30.03 4.10
CA GLY A 5 3.69 -29.25 3.62
C GLY A 5 3.23 -27.93 3.00
N LYS A 6 4.02 -26.87 3.20
CA LYS A 6 3.78 -25.52 2.64
C LYS A 6 3.39 -25.62 1.16
N GLU A 7 2.11 -25.45 0.85
CA GLU A 7 1.62 -25.41 -0.54
C GLU A 7 2.35 -24.26 -1.26
N ARG A 8 2.99 -24.59 -2.39
CA ARG A 8 3.70 -23.59 -3.19
C ARG A 8 2.69 -22.74 -3.96
N PRO A 9 2.91 -21.42 -4.10
CA PRO A 9 2.11 -20.59 -5.00
C PRO A 9 2.09 -21.15 -6.40
N ILE A 10 0.88 -21.27 -6.92
CA ILE A 10 0.62 -21.54 -8.32
C ILE A 10 0.85 -20.28 -9.12
N SER A 11 0.44 -19.13 -8.59
CA SER A 11 0.78 -17.85 -9.17
C SER A 11 0.90 -16.73 -8.15
N THR A 12 1.53 -15.64 -8.57
CA THR A 12 1.76 -14.45 -7.74
C THR A 12 1.46 -13.17 -8.51
N LEU A 13 0.70 -12.28 -7.89
CA LEU A 13 0.47 -10.91 -8.35
C LEU A 13 1.29 -9.94 -7.50
N VAL A 14 2.10 -9.10 -8.12
CA VAL A 14 2.81 -8.00 -7.46
C VAL A 14 2.18 -6.67 -7.85
N LEU A 15 1.60 -5.96 -6.89
CA LEU A 15 1.10 -4.60 -7.03
C LEU A 15 2.20 -3.61 -6.68
N LEU A 16 2.34 -2.54 -7.46
CA LEU A 16 3.30 -1.47 -7.19
C LEU A 16 2.70 -0.10 -7.52
N ARG A 17 2.67 0.81 -6.55
CA ARG A 17 2.35 2.20 -6.85
C ARG A 17 3.54 2.85 -7.53
N HIS A 18 3.29 3.68 -8.55
CA HIS A 18 4.30 4.46 -9.23
C HIS A 18 5.22 5.24 -8.25
N GLY A 19 6.45 5.55 -8.65
CA GLY A 19 7.36 6.38 -7.85
C GLY A 19 6.88 7.82 -7.67
N GLN A 20 7.53 8.60 -6.82
CA GLN A 20 7.15 10.00 -6.62
C GLN A 20 7.06 10.80 -7.94
N SER A 21 5.90 11.40 -8.20
CA SER A 21 5.68 12.35 -9.30
C SER A 21 5.84 13.80 -8.86
N ALA A 22 5.97 14.73 -9.82
CA ALA A 22 6.08 16.16 -9.54
C ALA A 22 4.90 16.70 -8.69
N TRP A 23 3.70 16.14 -8.88
CA TRP A 23 2.45 16.48 -8.18
C TRP A 23 2.14 15.56 -6.98
N ASN A 24 3.06 14.66 -6.64
CA ASN A 24 3.09 14.11 -5.27
C ASN A 24 3.95 14.98 -4.37
N ARG A 25 5.04 15.54 -4.90
CA ARG A 25 5.93 16.46 -4.16
C ARG A 25 5.22 17.75 -3.78
N LYS A 26 4.43 18.30 -4.70
CA LYS A 26 3.47 19.37 -4.43
C LYS A 26 2.10 18.70 -4.30
N PRO A 27 1.38 18.80 -3.18
CA PRO A 27 0.17 18.02 -2.95
C PRO A 27 -0.99 18.50 -3.85
N THR A 28 -0.96 18.12 -5.11
CA THR A 28 -1.89 18.55 -6.16
C THR A 28 -2.82 17.40 -6.55
N PHE A 29 -4.05 17.69 -6.94
CA PHE A 29 -4.95 16.70 -7.51
C PHE A 29 -4.49 16.34 -8.93
N SER A 30 -3.85 15.17 -9.08
CA SER A 30 -3.34 14.73 -10.39
C SER A 30 -4.40 14.07 -11.25
N GLY A 31 -5.10 13.07 -10.74
CA GLY A 31 -6.04 12.27 -11.53
C GLY A 31 -5.42 11.78 -12.84
N TRP A 32 -6.09 12.08 -13.95
CA TRP A 32 -5.66 11.67 -15.29
C TRP A 32 -4.68 12.67 -15.94
N CYS A 33 -4.29 13.73 -15.24
CA CYS A 33 -3.21 14.59 -15.70
C CYS A 33 -1.92 13.80 -15.82
N ASP A 34 -1.25 13.95 -16.96
CA ASP A 34 -0.07 13.17 -17.29
C ASP A 34 1.20 13.83 -16.73
N VAL A 35 1.45 13.57 -15.46
CA VAL A 35 2.54 14.17 -14.68
C VAL A 35 3.75 13.24 -14.65
N ALA A 36 4.94 13.78 -14.91
CA ALA A 36 6.20 13.05 -14.90
C ALA A 36 6.66 12.60 -13.49
N LEU A 37 7.46 11.54 -13.45
CA LEU A 37 8.23 11.17 -12.26
C LEU A 37 9.29 12.23 -11.93
N THR A 38 9.59 12.38 -10.64
CA THR A 38 10.79 13.12 -10.21
C THR A 38 12.03 12.24 -10.35
N SER A 39 13.23 12.83 -10.22
CA SER A 39 14.47 12.04 -10.13
C SER A 39 14.44 11.08 -8.94
N ARG A 40 13.80 11.48 -7.83
CA ARG A 40 13.52 10.59 -6.70
C ARG A 40 12.61 9.44 -7.13
N GLY A 41 11.47 9.70 -7.76
CA GLY A 41 10.54 8.64 -8.19
C GLY A 41 11.17 7.57 -9.09
N ARG A 42 12.09 7.98 -9.98
CA ARG A 42 12.87 7.03 -10.81
C ARG A 42 13.80 6.15 -10.00
N ARG A 43 14.49 6.70 -8.98
CA ARG A 43 15.31 5.91 -8.06
C ARG A 43 14.46 4.93 -7.26
N GLU A 44 13.32 5.39 -6.74
CA GLU A 44 12.39 4.56 -5.99
C GLU A 44 11.87 3.36 -6.84
N ALA A 45 11.60 3.59 -8.12
CA ALA A 45 11.23 2.53 -9.07
C ALA A 45 12.37 1.51 -9.27
N ARG A 46 13.61 1.98 -9.42
CA ARG A 46 14.79 1.12 -9.59
C ARG A 46 15.03 0.26 -8.35
N GLU A 47 15.01 0.87 -7.17
CA GLU A 47 15.12 0.18 -5.87
C GLU A 47 14.07 -0.92 -5.72
N ALA A 48 12.81 -0.65 -6.11
CA ALA A 48 11.74 -1.64 -6.08
C ALA A 48 12.00 -2.82 -7.03
N GLY A 49 12.50 -2.57 -8.25
CA GLY A 49 12.86 -3.64 -9.19
C GLY A 49 14.04 -4.48 -8.73
N GLU A 50 15.09 -3.86 -8.18
CA GLU A 50 16.23 -4.55 -7.58
C GLU A 50 15.81 -5.42 -6.38
N LEU A 51 14.90 -4.91 -5.54
CA LEU A 51 14.32 -5.68 -4.44
C LEU A 51 13.56 -6.90 -4.98
N LEU A 52 12.72 -6.73 -6.00
CA LEU A 52 11.97 -7.84 -6.61
C LEU A 52 12.92 -8.89 -7.20
N ALA A 53 13.99 -8.47 -7.89
CA ALA A 53 15.01 -9.38 -8.40
C ALA A 53 15.66 -10.20 -7.27
N LYS A 54 16.11 -9.54 -6.19
CA LYS A 54 16.69 -10.19 -5.00
C LYS A 54 15.73 -11.17 -4.30
N ARG A 55 14.42 -10.94 -4.41
CA ARG A 55 13.37 -11.74 -3.76
C ARG A 55 12.82 -12.87 -4.66
N GLY A 56 13.43 -13.12 -5.83
CA GLY A 56 13.08 -14.26 -6.68
C GLY A 56 11.93 -14.02 -7.65
N TYR A 57 11.70 -12.76 -8.04
CA TYR A 57 10.67 -12.38 -9.03
C TYR A 57 11.25 -12.11 -10.45
N GLY A 58 12.52 -12.45 -10.71
CA GLY A 58 13.20 -12.16 -11.99
C GLY A 58 12.71 -12.95 -13.21
N ASP A 59 11.80 -13.90 -13.01
CA ASP A 59 11.13 -14.72 -14.02
C ASP A 59 9.71 -14.21 -14.36
N MET A 60 9.34 -13.00 -13.93
CA MET A 60 8.12 -12.32 -14.39
C MET A 60 8.12 -12.19 -15.92
N SER A 61 7.09 -12.75 -16.55
CA SER A 61 6.90 -12.71 -18.00
C SER A 61 6.01 -11.57 -18.48
N MET A 62 5.21 -10.99 -17.57
CA MET A 62 4.22 -9.98 -17.92
C MET A 62 4.06 -8.91 -16.85
N ALA A 63 3.88 -7.68 -17.32
CA ALA A 63 3.59 -6.52 -16.51
C ALA A 63 2.42 -5.74 -17.11
N PHE A 64 1.53 -5.26 -16.26
CA PHE A 64 0.42 -4.39 -16.60
C PHE A 64 0.63 -3.02 -15.99
N THR A 65 0.17 -1.98 -16.66
CA THR A 65 0.21 -0.63 -16.13
C THR A 65 -0.89 0.24 -16.71
N SER A 66 -1.05 1.43 -16.14
CA SER A 66 -1.97 2.45 -16.65
C SER A 66 -1.43 3.12 -17.91
N GLU A 67 -2.23 3.97 -18.55
CA GLU A 67 -1.76 4.79 -19.66
C GLU A 67 -0.97 6.02 -19.22
N LEU A 68 -1.01 6.40 -17.94
CA LEU A 68 -0.32 7.60 -17.43
C LEU A 68 1.19 7.38 -17.30
N GLN A 69 1.97 8.34 -17.78
CA GLN A 69 3.43 8.26 -17.94
C GLN A 69 4.14 7.88 -16.65
N ARG A 70 3.70 8.38 -15.49
CA ARG A 70 4.35 8.07 -14.19
C ARG A 70 4.30 6.60 -13.83
N ALA A 71 3.19 5.92 -14.12
CA ALA A 71 3.06 4.49 -13.85
C ALA A 71 3.75 3.67 -14.94
N TYR A 72 3.61 4.08 -16.20
CA TYR A 72 4.30 3.44 -17.33
C TYR A 72 5.82 3.50 -17.18
N GLU A 73 6.38 4.68 -16.87
CA GLU A 73 7.81 4.88 -16.63
C GLU A 73 8.29 4.09 -15.40
N THR A 74 7.50 4.05 -14.32
CA THR A 74 7.83 3.19 -13.16
C THR A 74 7.87 1.72 -13.56
N CYS A 75 6.88 1.25 -14.33
CA CYS A 75 6.79 -0.12 -14.79
C CYS A 75 8.01 -0.49 -15.63
N HIS A 76 8.37 0.38 -16.58
CA HIS A 76 9.54 0.17 -17.43
C HIS A 76 10.83 0.05 -16.62
N ILE A 77 11.09 0.97 -15.69
CA ILE A 77 12.29 0.95 -14.83
C ILE A 77 12.36 -0.34 -14.00
N VAL A 78 11.22 -0.80 -13.47
CA VAL A 78 11.16 -2.04 -12.69
C VAL A 78 11.43 -3.26 -13.56
N VAL A 79 10.82 -3.32 -14.75
CA VAL A 79 11.05 -4.42 -15.71
C VAL A 79 12.50 -4.45 -16.16
N GLU A 80 13.14 -3.32 -16.42
CA GLU A 80 14.57 -3.24 -16.71
C GLU A 80 15.42 -3.80 -15.57
N ALA A 81 15.14 -3.40 -14.32
CA ALA A 81 15.86 -3.89 -13.14
C ALA A 81 15.64 -5.39 -12.89
N LEU A 82 14.54 -5.97 -13.39
CA LEU A 82 14.27 -7.41 -13.38
C LEU A 82 14.95 -8.17 -14.53
N GLY A 83 15.67 -7.49 -15.42
CA GLY A 83 16.35 -8.08 -16.57
C GLY A 83 15.61 -7.96 -17.91
N GLY A 84 14.54 -7.17 -17.97
CA GLY A 84 13.94 -6.71 -19.24
C GLY A 84 13.08 -7.74 -19.98
N ARG A 85 12.69 -8.85 -19.35
CA ARG A 85 11.99 -9.97 -20.02
C ARG A 85 10.47 -9.83 -20.07
N ALA A 86 9.88 -9.04 -19.18
CA ALA A 86 8.43 -8.96 -19.06
C ALA A 86 7.82 -8.12 -20.18
N SER A 87 6.78 -8.64 -20.84
CA SER A 87 5.97 -7.87 -21.78
C SER A 87 5.11 -6.85 -21.02
N VAL A 88 5.05 -5.60 -21.49
CA VAL A 88 4.30 -4.53 -20.82
C VAL A 88 2.99 -4.24 -21.56
N VAL A 89 1.87 -4.42 -20.87
CA VAL A 89 0.51 -4.11 -21.37
C VAL A 89 -0.02 -2.86 -20.66
N ARG A 90 -0.53 -1.89 -21.43
CA ARG A 90 -1.11 -0.65 -20.92
C ARG A 90 -2.62 -0.69 -21.06
N ASP A 91 -3.35 -0.22 -20.06
CA ASP A 91 -4.80 -0.11 -20.12
C ASP A 91 -5.30 1.09 -19.29
N GLN A 92 -6.12 1.94 -19.90
CA GLN A 92 -6.70 3.12 -19.25
C GLN A 92 -7.54 2.78 -18.02
N ARG A 93 -8.10 1.57 -17.93
CA ARG A 93 -8.86 1.12 -16.75
C ARG A 93 -8.00 1.05 -15.50
N PHE A 94 -6.67 1.05 -15.63
CA PHE A 94 -5.73 1.17 -14.50
C PHE A 94 -5.26 2.60 -14.23
N ASN A 95 -5.78 3.62 -14.91
CA ASN A 95 -5.51 5.03 -14.58
C ASN A 95 -5.96 5.35 -13.14
N GLU A 96 -5.37 6.41 -12.57
CA GLU A 96 -5.77 6.95 -11.25
C GLU A 96 -7.25 7.34 -11.25
N ARG A 97 -7.87 7.53 -10.07
CA ARG A 97 -9.21 8.14 -9.99
C ARG A 97 -9.21 9.52 -10.67
N HIS A 98 -10.15 9.77 -11.56
CA HIS A 98 -10.34 11.06 -12.21
C HIS A 98 -10.88 12.10 -11.21
N TYR A 99 -10.16 13.21 -11.01
CA TYR A 99 -10.51 14.21 -9.99
C TYR A 99 -11.41 15.34 -10.49
N GLY A 100 -11.91 15.23 -11.73
CA GLY A 100 -12.79 16.22 -12.31
C GLY A 100 -12.13 17.60 -12.41
N ALA A 101 -12.91 18.64 -12.16
CA ALA A 101 -12.45 20.04 -12.16
C ALA A 101 -11.41 20.36 -11.07
N LEU A 102 -11.13 19.43 -10.14
CA LEU A 102 -10.05 19.63 -9.17
C LEU A 102 -8.67 19.39 -9.77
N GLN A 103 -8.58 18.75 -10.92
CA GLN A 103 -7.30 18.38 -11.54
C GLN A 103 -6.41 19.60 -11.79
N GLY A 104 -5.20 19.59 -11.23
CA GLY A 104 -4.24 20.70 -11.31
C GLY A 104 -4.27 21.64 -10.11
N LEU A 105 -5.31 21.61 -9.28
CA LEU A 105 -5.40 22.41 -8.06
C LEU A 105 -4.61 21.79 -6.90
N ALA A 106 -4.04 22.64 -6.06
CA ALA A 106 -3.46 22.22 -4.79
C ALA A 106 -4.56 21.68 -3.86
N LYS A 107 -4.25 20.65 -3.06
CA LYS A 107 -5.23 20.01 -2.16
C LYS A 107 -5.64 20.89 -0.98
N ASP A 108 -4.85 21.91 -0.71
CA ASP A 108 -4.99 22.96 0.30
C ASP A 108 -5.21 24.33 -0.33
N ASP A 109 -5.64 24.38 -1.60
CA ASP A 109 -5.92 25.63 -2.30
C ASP A 109 -6.98 26.46 -1.53
N PRO A 110 -6.65 27.70 -1.10
CA PRO A 110 -7.58 28.53 -0.34
C PRO A 110 -8.84 28.91 -1.12
N GLY A 111 -8.75 29.05 -2.45
CA GLY A 111 -9.90 29.33 -3.31
C GLY A 111 -10.87 28.16 -3.33
N LEU A 112 -10.36 26.94 -3.48
CA LEU A 112 -11.13 25.71 -3.40
C LEU A 112 -11.84 25.57 -2.04
N ILE A 113 -11.14 25.85 -0.95
CA ILE A 113 -11.70 25.79 0.40
C ILE A 113 -12.76 26.87 0.60
N SER A 114 -12.52 28.09 0.11
CA SER A 114 -13.47 29.20 0.20
C SER A 114 -14.76 28.93 -0.58
N GLU A 115 -14.66 28.30 -1.75
CA GLU A 115 -15.81 28.05 -2.63
C GLU A 115 -16.66 26.87 -2.15
N TYR A 116 -16.01 25.78 -1.73
CA TYR A 116 -16.70 24.50 -1.45
C TYR A 116 -16.76 24.11 0.02
N GLY A 117 -15.93 24.72 0.86
CA GLY A 117 -15.76 24.38 2.27
C GLY A 117 -14.89 23.15 2.51
N GLU A 118 -14.14 23.15 3.61
CA GLU A 118 -13.20 22.07 3.96
C GLU A 118 -13.85 20.68 4.04
N ARG A 119 -15.07 20.59 4.59
CA ARG A 119 -15.79 19.33 4.73
C ARG A 119 -16.01 18.65 3.37
N ARG A 120 -16.46 19.42 2.38
CA ARG A 120 -16.75 18.90 1.03
C ARG A 120 -15.48 18.48 0.31
N VAL A 121 -14.41 19.29 0.41
CA VAL A 121 -13.09 18.94 -0.13
C VAL A 121 -12.53 17.66 0.50
N SER A 122 -12.71 17.50 1.82
CA SER A 122 -12.33 16.29 2.54
C SER A 122 -13.15 15.07 2.10
N GLU A 123 -14.46 15.23 1.90
CA GLU A 123 -15.34 14.17 1.38
C GLU A 123 -14.91 13.69 0.00
N TRP A 124 -14.63 14.58 -0.94
CA TRP A 124 -14.09 14.19 -2.26
C TRP A 124 -12.77 13.41 -2.17
N ARG A 125 -11.95 13.69 -1.17
CA ARG A 125 -10.67 13.00 -0.95
C ARG A 125 -10.83 11.63 -0.31
N ARG A 126 -11.80 11.46 0.59
CA ARG A 126 -11.87 10.31 1.50
C ARG A 126 -13.07 9.40 1.25
N SER A 127 -14.22 9.94 0.86
CA SER A 127 -15.45 9.20 0.66
C SER A 127 -15.35 8.24 -0.53
N LEU A 128 -16.01 7.09 -0.39
CA LEU A 128 -16.11 6.08 -1.45
C LEU A 128 -16.96 6.58 -2.64
N HIS A 129 -18.07 7.28 -2.36
CA HIS A 129 -19.09 7.63 -3.35
C HIS A 129 -19.10 9.10 -3.77
N SER A 130 -18.41 9.98 -3.04
CA SER A 130 -18.42 11.39 -3.38
C SER A 130 -17.62 11.67 -4.66
N ARG A 131 -18.24 12.35 -5.63
CA ARG A 131 -17.64 12.78 -6.89
C ARG A 131 -17.25 14.26 -6.82
N PRO A 132 -16.00 14.64 -7.15
CA PRO A 132 -15.64 16.03 -7.40
C PRO A 132 -16.50 16.66 -8.51
N PRO A 133 -16.54 18.01 -8.64
CA PRO A 133 -17.21 18.66 -9.75
C PRO A 133 -16.68 18.15 -11.10
N ALA A 134 -17.57 17.95 -12.07
CA ALA A 134 -17.21 17.44 -13.39
C ALA A 134 -16.37 18.43 -14.19
N LEU A 135 -15.46 17.94 -15.02
CA LEU A 135 -14.79 18.75 -16.03
C LEU A 135 -15.79 19.28 -17.06
N THR A 136 -15.54 20.49 -17.54
CA THR A 136 -16.12 21.01 -18.78
C THR A 136 -15.11 20.91 -19.93
N PRO A 137 -15.55 20.94 -21.20
CA PRO A 137 -14.66 20.89 -22.36
C PRO A 137 -13.57 21.98 -22.39
N GLU A 138 -13.80 23.11 -21.74
CA GLU A 138 -12.87 24.25 -21.68
C GLU A 138 -11.72 24.04 -20.70
N HIS A 139 -11.83 23.05 -19.81
CA HIS A 139 -10.80 22.81 -18.81
C HIS A 139 -9.48 22.34 -19.45
N PRO A 140 -8.30 22.84 -19.06
CA PRO A 140 -7.00 22.51 -19.68
C PRO A 140 -6.59 21.03 -19.68
N HIS A 141 -7.36 20.20 -18.98
CA HIS A 141 -7.10 18.77 -18.79
C HIS A 141 -8.26 17.90 -19.28
N TYR A 142 -9.23 18.49 -19.97
CA TYR A 142 -10.27 17.76 -20.66
C TYR A 142 -9.65 16.86 -21.74
N ARG A 143 -10.17 15.63 -21.84
CA ARG A 143 -9.80 14.66 -22.89
C ARG A 143 -11.07 13.97 -23.35
N GLU A 144 -11.31 13.99 -24.65
CA GLU A 144 -12.43 13.27 -25.24
C GLU A 144 -12.33 11.77 -24.93
N GLY A 145 -13.45 11.15 -24.56
CA GLY A 145 -13.52 9.74 -24.16
C GLY A 145 -13.05 9.43 -22.72
N ALA A 146 -12.45 10.39 -22.00
CA ALA A 146 -12.13 10.23 -20.58
C ALA A 146 -13.36 10.54 -19.69
N PRO A 147 -13.43 9.98 -18.46
CA PRO A 147 -14.45 10.36 -17.48
C PRO A 147 -14.38 11.85 -17.15
N LEU A 148 -15.53 12.50 -16.93
CA LEU A 148 -15.54 13.91 -16.51
C LEU A 148 -15.25 14.08 -15.01
N THR A 149 -15.52 13.06 -14.19
CA THR A 149 -15.24 12.99 -12.75
C THR A 149 -15.46 11.54 -12.28
N GLU A 150 -14.78 11.13 -11.21
CA GLU A 150 -14.96 9.82 -10.60
C GLU A 150 -14.98 9.91 -9.08
N SER A 151 -15.86 9.12 -8.47
CA SER A 151 -15.73 8.67 -7.09
C SER A 151 -14.73 7.52 -7.01
N LEU A 152 -14.39 7.07 -5.79
CA LEU A 152 -13.57 5.87 -5.65
C LEU A 152 -14.34 4.61 -6.10
N ALA A 153 -15.67 4.58 -5.92
CA ALA A 153 -16.52 3.48 -6.39
C ALA A 153 -16.57 3.37 -7.93
N ASP A 154 -16.61 4.49 -8.65
CA ASP A 154 -16.57 4.51 -10.12
C ASP A 154 -15.25 3.94 -10.63
N ALA A 155 -14.14 4.45 -10.07
CA ALA A 155 -12.80 3.96 -10.38
C ALA A 155 -12.67 2.47 -10.05
N ARG A 156 -13.20 2.01 -8.91
CA ARG A 156 -13.20 0.59 -8.52
C ARG A 156 -13.89 -0.29 -9.56
N THR A 157 -15.04 0.12 -10.06
CA THR A 157 -15.81 -0.63 -11.06
C THR A 157 -14.98 -0.90 -12.31
N ARG A 158 -14.37 0.13 -12.91
CA ARG A 158 -13.55 -0.07 -14.12
C ARG A 158 -12.24 -0.82 -13.83
N VAL A 159 -11.64 -0.63 -12.66
CA VAL A 159 -10.39 -1.28 -12.27
C VAL A 159 -10.59 -2.78 -12.11
N LEU A 160 -11.67 -3.20 -11.44
CA LEU A 160 -12.01 -4.62 -11.29
C LEU A 160 -12.33 -5.25 -12.64
N LYS A 161 -13.10 -4.56 -13.49
CA LYS A 161 -13.35 -5.04 -14.86
C LYS A 161 -12.06 -5.21 -15.67
N GLY A 162 -11.13 -4.25 -15.57
CA GLY A 162 -9.81 -4.37 -16.21
C GLY A 162 -8.99 -5.52 -15.66
N PHE A 163 -9.02 -5.74 -14.35
CA PHE A 163 -8.34 -6.86 -13.73
C PHE A 163 -8.90 -8.20 -14.22
N GLU A 164 -10.23 -8.38 -14.18
CA GLU A 164 -10.91 -9.59 -14.65
C GLU A 164 -10.66 -9.88 -16.13
N ASP A 165 -10.68 -8.85 -16.97
CA ASP A 165 -10.59 -9.04 -18.43
C ASP A 165 -9.18 -9.37 -18.92
N ILE A 166 -8.15 -8.74 -18.35
CA ILE A 166 -6.79 -8.81 -18.93
C ILE A 166 -5.70 -9.27 -17.96
N VAL A 167 -5.90 -9.12 -16.64
CA VAL A 167 -4.87 -9.54 -15.66
C VAL A 167 -5.16 -10.96 -15.16
N ALA A 168 -6.39 -11.26 -14.76
CA ALA A 168 -6.77 -12.55 -14.21
C ALA A 168 -6.49 -13.74 -15.14
N PRO A 169 -6.78 -13.69 -16.47
CA PRO A 169 -6.51 -14.80 -17.38
C PRO A 169 -5.02 -15.15 -17.50
N GLU A 170 -4.15 -14.16 -17.25
CA GLU A 170 -2.70 -14.28 -17.33
C GLU A 170 -2.11 -14.67 -15.97
N LEU A 171 -2.66 -14.11 -14.90
CA LEU A 171 -2.29 -14.38 -13.52
C LEU A 171 -2.58 -15.82 -13.10
N PHE A 172 -3.66 -16.43 -13.57
CA PHE A 172 -4.06 -17.77 -13.12
C PHE A 172 -3.45 -18.92 -13.94
N ARG A 173 -2.45 -18.64 -14.78
CA ARG A 173 -1.63 -19.69 -15.39
C ARG A 173 -0.65 -20.24 -14.36
N GLU A 174 -0.38 -21.55 -14.42
CA GLU A 174 0.55 -22.21 -13.52
C GLU A 174 1.96 -21.61 -13.64
N GLY A 175 2.54 -21.23 -12.51
CA GLY A 175 3.84 -20.57 -12.39
C GLY A 175 3.83 -19.07 -12.69
N ALA A 176 2.69 -18.45 -13.00
CA ALA A 176 2.66 -17.05 -13.42
C ALA A 176 3.07 -16.08 -12.31
N LYS A 177 3.93 -15.12 -12.66
CA LYS A 177 4.28 -13.97 -11.83
C LYS A 177 3.99 -12.70 -12.62
N ILE A 178 3.01 -11.94 -12.15
CA ILE A 178 2.52 -10.75 -12.83
C ILE A 178 2.86 -9.50 -12.02
N LEU A 179 3.36 -8.46 -12.68
CA LEU A 179 3.52 -7.14 -12.10
C LEU A 179 2.35 -6.24 -12.53
N LEU A 180 1.72 -5.51 -11.62
CA LEU A 180 0.75 -4.45 -11.93
C LEU A 180 1.19 -3.13 -11.30
N VAL A 181 1.62 -2.19 -12.13
CA VAL A 181 2.12 -0.88 -11.70
C VAL A 181 1.07 0.18 -11.97
N ALA A 182 0.55 0.82 -10.91
CA ALA A 182 -0.55 1.76 -11.03
C ALA A 182 -0.49 2.90 -9.98
N HIS A 183 -1.64 3.41 -9.58
CA HIS A 183 -1.79 4.60 -8.75
C HIS A 183 -2.44 4.28 -7.41
N SER A 184 -2.53 5.27 -6.53
CA SER A 184 -3.01 5.05 -5.18
C SER A 184 -4.44 4.53 -5.16
N ASN A 185 -5.40 5.19 -5.82
CA ASN A 185 -6.80 4.74 -5.74
C ASN A 185 -7.04 3.47 -6.57
N THR A 186 -6.30 3.27 -7.65
CA THR A 186 -6.33 2.05 -8.44
C THR A 186 -5.94 0.83 -7.58
N LEU A 187 -4.82 0.91 -6.87
CA LEU A 187 -4.38 -0.20 -6.01
C LEU A 187 -5.25 -0.33 -4.77
N ARG A 188 -5.77 0.77 -4.20
CA ARG A 188 -6.75 0.72 -3.11
C ARG A 188 -8.01 -0.05 -3.54
N ALA A 189 -8.50 0.16 -4.76
CA ALA A 189 -9.66 -0.56 -5.28
C ALA A 189 -9.42 -2.08 -5.33
N LEU A 190 -8.26 -2.51 -5.83
CA LEU A 190 -7.89 -3.94 -5.87
C LEU A 190 -7.69 -4.52 -4.48
N ILE A 191 -6.88 -3.87 -3.63
CA ILE A 191 -6.60 -4.33 -2.26
C ILE A 191 -7.90 -4.42 -1.45
N SER A 192 -8.77 -3.40 -1.54
CA SER A 192 -10.06 -3.42 -0.84
C SER A 192 -11.00 -4.54 -1.30
N HIS A 193 -10.87 -4.99 -2.55
CA HIS A 193 -11.62 -6.12 -3.07
C HIS A 193 -11.02 -7.44 -2.61
N PHE A 194 -9.70 -7.63 -2.77
CA PHE A 194 -9.01 -8.86 -2.36
C PHE A 194 -9.10 -9.12 -0.86
N ASP A 195 -8.90 -8.09 -0.04
CA ASP A 195 -8.92 -8.22 1.41
C ASP A 195 -10.32 -8.02 2.01
N GLU A 196 -11.33 -7.75 1.18
CA GLU A 196 -12.72 -7.45 1.57
C GLU A 196 -12.79 -6.36 2.65
N VAL A 197 -12.06 -5.27 2.43
CA VAL A 197 -11.97 -4.15 3.38
C VAL A 197 -13.35 -3.47 3.51
N PRO A 198 -13.91 -3.35 4.72
CA PRO A 198 -15.17 -2.65 4.94
C PRO A 198 -15.12 -1.21 4.44
N GLU A 199 -16.20 -0.71 3.86
CA GLU A 199 -16.22 0.61 3.21
C GLU A 199 -15.80 1.75 4.15
N LYS A 200 -16.15 1.65 5.44
CA LYS A 200 -15.76 2.61 6.48
C LYS A 200 -14.25 2.68 6.72
N ASP A 201 -13.51 1.60 6.43
CA ASP A 201 -12.07 1.48 6.66
C ASP A 201 -11.26 1.83 5.40
N ILE A 202 -11.86 1.77 4.21
CA ILE A 202 -11.22 2.12 2.93
C ILE A 202 -10.55 3.51 2.95
N PRO A 203 -11.12 4.58 3.55
CA PRO A 203 -10.46 5.89 3.66
C PRO A 203 -9.09 5.85 4.34
N GLY A 204 -8.88 4.91 5.27
CA GLY A 204 -7.62 4.70 5.99
C GLY A 204 -6.59 3.85 5.23
N LEU A 205 -6.99 3.15 4.18
CA LEU A 205 -6.08 2.35 3.36
C LEU A 205 -5.13 3.25 2.56
N HIS A 206 -3.85 3.24 2.94
CA HIS A 206 -2.79 3.98 2.29
C HIS A 206 -1.82 3.06 1.55
N VAL A 207 -1.53 3.37 0.29
CA VAL A 207 -0.56 2.64 -0.54
C VAL A 207 0.65 3.53 -0.81
N PRO A 208 1.82 3.31 -0.17
CA PRO A 208 3.04 4.08 -0.40
C PRO A 208 3.60 3.92 -1.82
N ASN A 209 4.33 4.92 -2.28
CA ASN A 209 5.00 4.89 -3.58
C ASN A 209 6.15 3.86 -3.60
N SER A 210 6.24 3.09 -4.68
CA SER A 210 7.34 2.14 -4.94
C SER A 210 7.62 1.13 -3.83
N VAL A 211 6.59 0.71 -3.10
CA VAL A 211 6.67 -0.45 -2.19
C VAL A 211 5.90 -1.59 -2.83
N PRO A 212 6.56 -2.70 -3.21
CA PRO A 212 5.87 -3.83 -3.81
C PRO A 212 4.99 -4.57 -2.78
N ILE A 213 3.81 -5.00 -3.23
CA ILE A 213 2.84 -5.77 -2.45
C ILE A 213 2.53 -7.03 -3.24
N SER A 214 2.74 -8.23 -2.67
CA SER A 214 2.46 -9.49 -3.37
C SER A 214 1.24 -10.22 -2.82
N TYR A 215 0.44 -10.79 -3.71
CA TYR A 215 -0.64 -11.74 -3.42
C TYR A 215 -0.31 -13.08 -4.06
N ASP A 216 -0.39 -14.17 -3.28
CA ASP A 216 -0.07 -15.52 -3.71
C ASP A 216 -1.37 -16.34 -3.85
N PHE A 217 -1.52 -17.11 -4.93
CA PHE A 217 -2.73 -17.87 -5.25
C PHE A 217 -2.48 -19.37 -5.38
N ASP A 218 -3.48 -20.17 -5.02
CA ASP A 218 -3.50 -21.64 -5.13
C ASP A 218 -4.05 -22.11 -6.47
N ARG A 219 -4.25 -23.43 -6.62
CA ARG A 219 -4.78 -24.06 -7.85
C ARG A 219 -6.25 -23.72 -8.12
N ASP A 220 -6.99 -23.36 -7.08
CA ASP A 220 -8.39 -22.98 -7.14
C ASP A 220 -8.54 -21.44 -7.23
N HIS A 221 -7.44 -20.72 -7.50
CA HIS A 221 -7.35 -19.27 -7.59
C HIS A 221 -7.70 -18.55 -6.28
N ARG A 222 -7.64 -19.26 -5.16
CA ARG A 222 -7.84 -18.69 -3.82
C ARG A 222 -6.52 -18.13 -3.31
N PHE A 223 -6.61 -17.14 -2.44
CA PHE A 223 -5.42 -16.64 -1.77
C PHE A 223 -4.81 -17.74 -0.90
N LEU A 224 -3.53 -18.08 -1.14
CA LEU A 224 -2.83 -19.11 -0.37
C LEU A 224 -2.62 -18.73 1.08
N ARG A 225 -2.46 -17.43 1.32
CA ARG A 225 -2.29 -16.92 2.67
C ARG A 225 -3.68 -16.71 3.24
N PRO A 226 -4.01 -17.24 4.43
CA PRO A 226 -5.18 -16.77 5.14
C PRO A 226 -5.03 -15.26 5.37
N LYS A 227 -6.15 -14.56 5.48
CA LYS A 227 -6.15 -13.17 5.94
C LYS A 227 -5.38 -13.12 7.27
N LEU A 228 -4.37 -12.28 7.39
CA LEU A 228 -3.71 -12.01 8.67
C LEU A 228 -4.80 -11.56 9.68
N GLY A 229 -5.34 -12.46 10.51
CA GLY A 229 -6.51 -12.23 11.35
C GLY A 229 -7.69 -13.20 11.21
N THR A 230 -7.49 -14.43 10.71
CA THR A 230 -8.58 -15.41 10.66
C THR A 230 -8.84 -16.07 11.99
N THR A 231 -9.47 -15.31 12.85
CA THR A 231 -10.50 -15.85 13.73
C THR A 231 -11.59 -14.77 13.85
N THR A 232 -12.76 -15.17 13.39
CA THR A 232 -14.12 -14.60 13.55
C THR A 232 -14.47 -13.09 13.47
N THR A 233 -13.59 -12.07 13.43
CA THR A 233 -14.05 -10.66 13.24
C THR A 233 -13.03 -9.63 12.72
N ALA A 234 -11.75 -9.98 12.52
CA ALA A 234 -10.75 -9.02 12.04
C ALA A 234 -10.65 -8.97 10.49
N VAL A 235 -10.54 -7.75 9.94
CA VAL A 235 -10.24 -7.51 8.52
C VAL A 235 -8.76 -7.80 8.31
N GLY A 236 -8.43 -9.06 8.06
CA GLY A 236 -7.06 -9.41 7.72
C GLY A 236 -6.72 -9.18 6.25
N SER A 237 -5.44 -9.21 5.92
CA SER A 237 -4.95 -9.02 4.55
C SER A 237 -4.29 -10.28 4.03
N HIS A 238 -4.54 -10.61 2.76
CA HIS A 238 -3.82 -11.65 2.02
C HIS A 238 -2.48 -11.14 1.48
N ALA A 239 -2.25 -9.84 1.55
CA ALA A 239 -1.13 -9.16 0.94
C ALA A 239 0.17 -9.30 1.76
N ARG A 240 1.29 -9.46 1.05
CA ARG A 240 2.63 -9.37 1.63
C ARG A 240 3.34 -8.11 1.12
N TRP A 241 3.62 -7.19 2.03
CA TRP A 241 4.44 -6.01 1.75
C TRP A 241 5.92 -6.42 1.69
N LEU A 242 6.63 -6.09 0.60
CA LEU A 242 8.04 -6.40 0.45
C LEU A 242 8.89 -5.23 0.98
N LEU A 243 9.73 -5.53 1.95
CA LEU A 243 10.48 -4.52 2.70
C LEU A 243 11.96 -4.55 2.36
N SER A 244 12.60 -3.40 2.49
CA SER A 244 14.06 -3.22 2.43
C SER A 244 14.47 -2.04 3.31
N GLU A 245 15.76 -1.91 3.61
CA GLU A 245 16.27 -0.74 4.35
C GLU A 245 15.93 0.58 3.62
N GLU A 246 15.96 0.57 2.29
CA GLU A 246 15.72 1.72 1.43
C GLU A 246 14.23 2.14 1.40
N ASN A 247 13.30 1.19 1.53
CA ASN A 247 11.86 1.49 1.49
C ASN A 247 11.19 1.55 2.89
N GLN A 248 11.90 1.18 3.95
CA GLN A 248 11.42 1.14 5.33
C GLN A 248 10.74 2.46 5.75
N ALA A 249 11.35 3.61 5.47
CA ALA A 249 10.80 4.91 5.85
C ALA A 249 9.44 5.24 5.19
N LYS A 250 9.17 4.73 3.99
CA LYS A 250 7.90 4.96 3.28
C LYS A 250 6.80 4.05 3.81
N ILE A 251 7.19 2.83 4.18
CA ILE A 251 6.30 1.87 4.78
C ILE A 251 5.90 2.39 6.13
N LEU A 252 6.87 2.83 6.93
CA LEU A 252 6.67 3.57 8.16
C LEU A 252 5.67 4.74 8.00
N GLU A 253 5.83 5.61 7.00
CA GLU A 253 4.85 6.68 6.74
C GLU A 253 3.43 6.15 6.43
N ALA A 254 3.31 4.97 5.81
CA ALA A 254 2.04 4.29 5.57
C ALA A 254 1.45 3.58 6.81
N LEU A 255 2.23 3.41 7.88
CA LEU A 255 1.81 2.85 9.18
C LEU A 255 1.16 3.88 10.11
N GLN A 256 0.29 4.74 9.57
CA GLN A 256 -0.50 5.62 10.43
C GLN A 256 -1.29 4.77 11.46
N PRO A 257 -1.63 5.34 12.64
CA PRO A 257 -2.45 4.64 13.64
C PRO A 257 -3.73 4.06 13.00
N GLY A 258 -4.02 2.77 13.24
CA GLY A 258 -5.11 2.03 12.58
C GLY A 258 -4.81 1.51 11.16
N GLY A 259 -3.54 1.60 10.72
CA GLY A 259 -3.09 1.19 9.39
C GLY A 259 -2.97 -0.32 9.20
N LEU A 260 -3.03 -0.77 7.94
CA LEU A 260 -3.15 -2.19 7.59
C LEU A 260 -1.99 -3.08 8.04
N LEU A 261 -0.77 -2.57 8.23
CA LEU A 261 0.37 -3.41 8.62
C LEU A 261 0.56 -3.50 10.14
N ALA A 262 0.25 -2.46 10.93
CA ALA A 262 0.10 -2.64 12.38
C ALA A 262 -1.03 -3.65 12.65
N ARG A 263 -2.10 -3.54 11.86
CA ARG A 263 -3.20 -4.50 11.85
C ARG A 263 -2.79 -5.90 11.46
N ALA A 264 -2.13 -6.04 10.32
CA ALA A 264 -1.65 -7.33 9.87
C ALA A 264 -0.59 -7.92 10.80
N LEU A 265 0.21 -7.12 11.52
CA LEU A 265 1.18 -7.63 12.50
C LEU A 265 0.47 -8.16 13.74
N PHE A 266 -0.41 -7.38 14.37
CA PHE A 266 -1.16 -7.84 15.54
C PHE A 266 -2.01 -9.07 15.20
N ASP A 267 -2.75 -8.99 14.10
CA ASP A 267 -3.64 -10.06 13.65
C ASP A 267 -2.86 -11.30 13.15
N ALA A 268 -1.57 -11.17 12.81
CA ALA A 268 -0.68 -12.32 12.56
C ALA A 268 -0.28 -13.05 13.83
N TRP A 269 -0.18 -12.29 14.94
CA TRP A 269 0.39 -12.74 16.19
C TRP A 269 -0.68 -13.29 17.12
N ASP A 270 -1.90 -12.74 17.05
CA ASP A 270 -3.11 -13.18 17.78
C ASP A 270 -3.62 -14.47 17.11
N ALA A 271 -2.98 -15.57 17.44
CA ALA A 271 -3.18 -16.85 16.77
C ALA A 271 -4.49 -17.52 17.20
N ASP A 272 -5.03 -17.13 18.36
CA ASP A 272 -6.23 -17.72 18.96
C ASP A 272 -7.48 -16.81 18.89
N ASN A 273 -7.34 -15.57 18.39
CA ASN A 273 -8.36 -14.51 18.36
C ASN A 273 -8.76 -13.91 19.69
N SER A 274 -7.97 -14.07 20.72
CA SER A 274 -8.32 -13.52 22.02
C SER A 274 -8.47 -11.99 21.99
N ARG A 275 -8.08 -11.33 20.88
CA ARG A 275 -8.00 -9.87 20.70
C ARG A 275 -7.04 -9.23 21.68
N THR A 276 -6.22 -10.06 22.29
CA THR A 276 -5.09 -9.70 23.11
C THR A 276 -3.91 -10.55 22.67
N LEU A 277 -2.69 -10.10 22.94
CA LEU A 277 -1.49 -10.87 22.68
C LEU A 277 -0.85 -11.24 23.99
N ASP A 278 -0.56 -12.52 24.19
CA ASP A 278 0.31 -12.95 25.26
C ASP A 278 1.80 -12.88 24.87
N ALA A 279 2.68 -13.12 25.84
CA ALA A 279 4.12 -13.07 25.61
C ALA A 279 4.62 -14.14 24.60
N VAL A 280 3.96 -15.29 24.53
CA VAL A 280 4.33 -16.41 23.65
C VAL A 280 3.96 -16.07 22.20
N GLU A 281 2.76 -15.53 21.99
CA GLU A 281 2.27 -15.05 20.70
C GLU A 281 3.13 -13.94 20.13
N ILE A 282 3.51 -12.96 20.95
CA ILE A 282 4.45 -11.91 20.55
C ILE A 282 5.80 -12.49 20.13
N GLN A 283 6.33 -13.46 20.89
CA GLN A 283 7.62 -14.06 20.59
C GLN A 283 7.59 -14.88 19.29
N ASN A 284 6.53 -15.65 19.07
CA ASN A 284 6.30 -16.39 17.82
C ASN A 284 6.13 -15.43 16.64
N GLY A 285 5.37 -14.36 16.83
CA GLY A 285 5.16 -13.31 15.86
C GLY A 285 6.45 -12.62 15.42
N LEU A 286 7.35 -12.33 16.36
CA LEU A 286 8.69 -11.81 16.08
C LEU A 286 9.53 -12.78 15.24
N HIS A 287 9.41 -14.09 15.46
CA HIS A 287 10.08 -15.11 14.66
C HIS A 287 9.54 -15.15 13.22
N MET A 288 8.22 -14.97 13.02
CA MET A 288 7.61 -14.95 11.69
C MET A 288 8.12 -13.81 10.80
N VAL A 289 8.53 -12.70 11.39
CA VAL A 289 9.06 -11.52 10.68
C VAL A 289 10.58 -11.43 10.71
N GLU A 290 11.28 -12.39 11.32
CA GLU A 290 12.73 -12.30 11.59
C GLU A 290 13.58 -12.26 10.32
N HIS A 291 13.11 -12.90 9.25
CA HIS A 291 13.78 -12.93 7.96
C HIS A 291 13.70 -11.60 7.22
N ASP A 292 12.94 -10.63 7.75
CA ASP A 292 12.84 -9.28 7.23
C ASP A 292 13.37 -8.27 8.26
N VAL A 293 14.63 -7.85 8.07
CA VAL A 293 15.39 -7.01 9.01
C VAL A 293 14.64 -5.72 9.37
N ALA A 294 13.99 -5.09 8.39
CA ALA A 294 13.25 -3.86 8.58
C ALA A 294 11.96 -4.08 9.39
N LEU A 295 11.19 -5.13 9.08
CA LEU A 295 9.98 -5.47 9.85
C LEU A 295 10.33 -5.89 11.26
N ALA A 296 11.33 -6.75 11.41
CA ALA A 296 11.79 -7.25 12.68
C ALA A 296 12.26 -6.10 13.59
N ALA A 297 12.95 -5.10 13.04
CA ALA A 297 13.36 -3.92 13.79
C ALA A 297 12.16 -3.11 14.32
N ILE A 298 11.15 -2.89 13.46
CA ILE A 298 9.93 -2.15 13.82
C ILE A 298 9.11 -2.93 14.83
N ALA A 299 8.81 -4.19 14.53
CA ALA A 299 8.09 -5.12 15.39
C ALA A 299 8.74 -5.20 16.79
N ARG A 300 10.07 -5.30 16.87
CA ARG A 300 10.80 -5.28 18.15
C ARG A 300 10.68 -3.94 18.89
N ARG A 301 10.64 -2.80 18.18
CA ARG A 301 10.42 -1.49 18.83
C ARG A 301 9.00 -1.39 19.39
N ILE A 302 8.00 -1.89 18.67
CA ILE A 302 6.60 -1.94 19.13
C ILE A 302 6.52 -2.80 20.39
N VAL A 303 7.04 -4.02 20.33
CA VAL A 303 7.03 -4.98 21.45
C VAL A 303 7.71 -4.42 22.70
N ARG A 304 8.81 -3.67 22.58
CA ARG A 304 9.48 -3.05 23.73
C ARG A 304 8.64 -2.01 24.46
N LYS A 305 7.64 -1.44 23.79
CA LYS A 305 6.73 -0.44 24.37
C LYS A 305 5.43 -1.05 24.91
N ILE A 306 5.15 -2.31 24.59
CA ILE A 306 3.97 -3.00 25.09
C ILE A 306 4.04 -3.10 26.60
N HIS A 307 3.02 -2.55 27.25
CA HIS A 307 2.75 -2.78 28.66
C HIS A 307 1.68 -3.86 28.78
N PHE A 308 2.05 -4.99 29.38
CA PHE A 308 1.12 -6.09 29.59
C PHE A 308 0.17 -5.77 30.76
N SER A 309 -1.13 -5.86 30.50
CA SER A 309 -2.15 -5.77 31.56
C SER A 309 -2.17 -7.10 32.35
N PRO A 310 -2.23 -7.06 33.69
CA PRO A 310 -2.34 -8.28 34.50
C PRO A 310 -3.65 -9.03 34.17
N GLN A 311 -3.60 -10.35 34.01
CA GLN A 311 -4.83 -11.15 33.96
C GLN A 311 -5.35 -11.41 35.38
N ASP A 312 -6.65 -11.23 35.56
CA ASP A 312 -7.32 -11.59 36.81
C ASP A 312 -7.30 -13.12 37.01
N GLY A 313 -6.57 -13.57 38.03
CA GLY A 313 -6.88 -14.83 38.71
C GLY A 313 -6.24 -16.14 38.22
N SER A 314 -5.29 -16.13 37.28
CA SER A 314 -4.47 -17.33 37.03
C SER A 314 -3.04 -16.91 36.65
N GLY A 315 -2.02 -17.63 37.13
CA GLY A 315 -0.61 -17.27 37.02
C GLY A 315 0.00 -17.30 35.61
N GLY A 316 -0.75 -16.89 34.58
CA GLY A 316 -0.29 -16.61 33.23
C GLY A 316 0.17 -15.15 33.08
N GLY A 317 1.20 -14.94 32.28
CA GLY A 317 1.74 -13.60 31.98
C GLY A 317 0.66 -12.65 31.45
N GLY A 318 0.86 -11.34 31.67
CA GLY A 318 -0.11 -10.34 31.24
C GLY A 318 -0.32 -10.32 29.71
N THR A 319 -1.36 -9.62 29.26
CA THR A 319 -1.75 -9.57 27.85
C THR A 319 -1.77 -8.12 27.31
N CYS A 320 -1.59 -7.96 26.00
CA CYS A 320 -1.62 -6.68 25.31
C CYS A 320 -2.86 -6.60 24.43
N SER A 321 -3.76 -5.64 24.67
CA SER A 321 -4.94 -5.48 23.82
C SER A 321 -4.57 -4.92 22.45
N ARG A 322 -5.50 -5.07 21.51
CA ARG A 322 -5.37 -4.49 20.17
C ARG A 322 -5.13 -2.98 20.17
N ASP A 323 -5.88 -2.26 21.01
CA ASP A 323 -5.78 -0.80 21.10
C ASP A 323 -4.45 -0.39 21.72
N ASP A 324 -3.94 -1.15 22.71
CA ASP A 324 -2.63 -0.90 23.31
C ASP A 324 -1.50 -1.14 22.30
N PHE A 325 -1.61 -2.19 21.48
CA PHE A 325 -0.63 -2.48 20.43
C PHE A 325 -0.63 -1.39 19.36
N ASP A 326 -1.80 -0.95 18.90
CA ASP A 326 -1.94 0.13 17.92
C ASP A 326 -1.43 1.47 18.49
N ALA A 327 -1.62 1.72 19.80
CA ALA A 327 -1.04 2.87 20.49
C ALA A 327 0.49 2.80 20.58
N CYS A 328 1.05 1.63 20.92
CA CYS A 328 2.49 1.41 20.94
C CYS A 328 3.09 1.57 19.54
N ALA A 329 2.42 1.02 18.51
CA ALA A 329 2.79 1.21 17.13
C ALA A 329 2.81 2.71 16.79
N ALA A 330 1.73 3.43 17.08
CA ALA A 330 1.63 4.88 16.85
C ALA A 330 2.78 5.67 17.52
N GLU A 331 3.15 5.30 18.74
CA GLU A 331 4.25 5.94 19.46
C GLU A 331 5.61 5.68 18.80
N VAL A 332 5.93 4.41 18.48
CA VAL A 332 7.13 4.04 17.73
C VAL A 332 7.19 4.80 16.40
N MET A 333 6.04 4.95 15.75
CA MET A 333 5.95 5.68 14.49
C MET A 333 6.27 7.16 14.65
N ALA A 334 5.77 7.81 15.71
CA ALA A 334 6.06 9.21 16.01
C ALA A 334 7.55 9.44 16.33
N GLU A 335 8.17 8.50 17.05
CA GLU A 335 9.61 8.54 17.34
C GLU A 335 10.45 8.47 16.06
N LEU A 336 10.16 7.50 15.19
CA LEU A 336 10.87 7.29 13.93
C LEU A 336 10.78 8.52 13.01
N GLN A 337 9.61 9.17 12.97
CA GLN A 337 9.44 10.42 12.24
C GLN A 337 10.28 11.56 12.84
N THR A 338 10.38 11.63 14.17
CA THR A 338 11.18 12.63 14.88
C THR A 338 12.68 12.42 14.67
N GLU A 339 13.15 11.16 14.75
CA GLU A 339 14.53 10.76 14.44
C GLU A 339 14.92 11.15 13.01
N LYS A 340 14.04 10.88 12.04
CA LYS A 340 14.22 11.27 10.64
C LYS A 340 14.33 12.78 10.46
N ARG A 341 13.48 13.57 11.13
CA ARG A 341 13.56 15.05 11.11
C ARG A 341 14.88 15.55 11.69
N ARG A 342 15.35 14.97 12.80
CA ARG A 342 16.65 15.31 13.41
C ARG A 342 17.83 14.97 12.50
N ALA A 343 17.78 13.83 11.82
CA ALA A 343 18.81 13.42 10.86
C ALA A 343 18.83 14.27 9.58
N ALA A 344 17.68 14.85 9.18
CA ALA A 344 17.55 15.71 8.01
C ALA A 344 17.86 17.19 8.27
N SER A 345 18.00 17.62 9.54
CA SER A 345 18.42 18.97 9.88
C SER A 345 19.90 19.17 9.53
N PRO A 346 20.27 20.19 8.72
CA PRO A 346 21.68 20.50 8.49
C PRO A 346 22.33 20.82 9.82
N LYS A 347 23.39 20.10 10.18
CA LYS A 347 24.25 20.49 11.30
C LYS A 347 24.73 21.91 11.00
N LEU A 348 24.25 22.91 11.72
CA LEU A 348 24.93 24.21 11.78
C LEU A 348 26.34 23.93 12.30
N LEU A 349 27.29 23.88 11.38
CA LEU A 349 28.71 23.97 11.68
C LEU A 349 28.94 25.36 12.25
N PHE A 350 28.80 25.51 13.56
CA PHE A 350 29.36 26.65 14.26
C PHE A 350 30.88 26.53 14.18
N SER A 351 31.44 27.35 13.29
CA SER A 351 32.83 27.77 13.29
C SER A 351 33.20 28.20 14.71
N LYS A 352 34.14 27.50 15.34
CA LYS A 352 34.96 28.09 16.41
C LYS A 352 36.28 28.51 15.78
N LYS A 353 36.48 29.83 15.81
CA LYS A 353 37.77 30.50 15.63
C LYS A 353 38.78 30.05 16.66
#